data_AF-A0A2S8Q1A8-F1
#
_entry.id   AF-A0A2S8Q1A8-F1
#
_cell.length_a   1.000
_cell.length_b   1.000
_cell.length_c   1.000
_cell.angle_alpha   90.00
_cell.angle_beta   90.00
_cell.angle_gamma   90.00
#
_symmetry.space_group_name_H-M   'P 1'
#
loop_
_entity.id
_entity.type
_entity.pdbx_description
1 polymer ?
#
loop_
_entity_poly.entity_id
_entity_poly.type
_entity_poly.pdbx_seq_one_letter_code
_entity_poly.pdbx_strand_id
1 'polypeptide(L)'
;MRLKWLLLLLGVITMSGLGVMVMQGANANEPRLYIRSLFDIQYAFCDIKTNGVTGMDNRDSAREGRGFGTASTASMLLMANGENEISLEFGALGWFSPDKLSDETRNHFNPEAKCSLELTAMRGKRSEVLTAIEVAINKNGQPMAITPANEAKYAAISTPVVRHVIQAEKIEAGHIEKKYFDPKEYPPNMTLYRFSRNVKISGLPDWEWEKATPYTDTPEQRQQLQQAYVAVWQAYQAKNLQVIRDQRKIALKAWAWATGESEESIFADQPIYNNVNAKNFRMKPIDWDNYRVQIMNQGKMIRLVNKSDPGSSPVSYYYVDEEDGETVWATTAPIFSLINGRFVQVI
;
A
#
# COMPACT_ATOMS: atom_id res chain seq x y z
N MET A 1 -30.30 12.00 76.21
CA MET A 1 -29.04 12.58 76.73
C MET A 1 -28.32 13.20 75.53
N ARG A 2 -28.30 14.55 75.45
CA ARG A 2 -27.54 15.50 74.57
C ARG A 2 -27.49 15.17 73.05
N LEU A 3 -28.10 15.84 72.08
CA LEU A 3 -28.74 17.14 71.78
C LEU A 3 -27.88 18.42 71.69
N LYS A 4 -28.01 19.04 70.50
CA LYS A 4 -27.79 20.43 70.01
C LYS A 4 -26.47 20.60 69.23
N TRP A 5 -26.48 21.11 68.00
CA TRP A 5 -26.92 22.44 67.54
C TRP A 5 -27.45 22.40 66.07
N LEU A 6 -28.62 22.99 65.74
CA LEU A 6 -28.87 24.39 65.26
C LEU A 6 -28.32 24.63 63.82
N LEU A 7 -28.97 25.17 62.77
CA LEU A 7 -30.19 25.93 62.43
C LEU A 7 -30.40 25.75 60.89
N LEU A 8 -31.61 25.60 60.32
CA LEU A 8 -32.47 26.65 59.68
C LEU A 8 -31.70 27.52 58.66
N LEU A 9 -32.13 27.89 57.45
CA LEU A 9 -33.38 27.90 56.66
C LEU A 9 -32.91 28.30 55.24
N LEU A 10 -33.49 27.80 54.15
CA LEU A 10 -34.46 28.48 53.28
C LEU A 10 -34.54 27.52 52.06
N GLY A 11 -35.66 26.95 51.62
CA GLY A 11 -37.03 27.44 51.64
C GLY A 11 -37.34 28.13 50.31
N VAL A 12 -37.59 27.36 49.24
CA VAL A 12 -38.45 27.59 48.04
C VAL A 12 -38.46 26.24 47.28
N ILE A 13 -39.40 25.31 47.47
CA ILE A 13 -40.78 25.23 46.94
C ILE A 13 -40.88 25.63 45.46
N THR A 14 -40.95 24.66 44.55
CA THR A 14 -42.17 24.37 43.76
C THR A 14 -41.95 23.22 42.77
N MET A 15 -42.78 22.19 42.94
CA MET A 15 -43.55 21.48 41.91
C MET A 15 -42.85 20.80 40.73
N SER A 16 -42.84 19.46 40.82
CA SER A 16 -43.52 18.55 39.89
C SER A 16 -43.80 19.10 38.48
N GLY A 17 -42.79 18.99 37.61
CA GLY A 17 -42.94 19.02 36.16
C GLY A 17 -42.37 17.72 35.61
N LEU A 18 -43.05 17.17 34.60
CA LEU A 18 -42.69 15.96 33.89
C LEU A 18 -41.17 15.85 33.68
N GLY A 19 -40.58 14.76 34.15
CA GLY A 19 -39.26 14.36 33.72
C GLY A 19 -39.29 14.09 32.24
N VAL A 20 -38.99 15.10 31.43
CA VAL A 20 -38.51 14.91 30.07
C VAL A 20 -37.19 14.16 30.23
N MET A 21 -37.25 12.83 30.12
CA MET A 21 -36.08 12.06 29.77
C MET A 21 -35.66 12.59 28.40
N VAL A 22 -34.74 13.55 28.40
CA VAL A 22 -33.93 13.85 27.23
C VAL A 22 -33.10 12.59 27.02
N MET A 23 -33.66 11.63 26.30
CA MET A 23 -32.84 10.63 25.62
C MET A 23 -31.96 11.46 24.68
N GLN A 24 -30.75 11.76 25.13
CA GLN A 24 -29.65 12.06 24.24
C GLN A 24 -29.58 10.84 23.33
N GLY A 25 -30.20 10.94 22.14
CA GLY A 25 -30.00 9.99 21.08
C GLY A 25 -28.50 9.89 20.90
N ALA A 26 -27.93 8.75 21.31
CA ALA A 26 -26.65 8.36 20.81
C ALA A 26 -26.82 8.30 19.30
N ASN A 27 -26.34 9.33 18.60
CA ASN A 27 -26.02 9.18 17.19
C ASN A 27 -25.00 8.04 17.17
N ALA A 28 -25.48 6.82 16.88
CA ALA A 28 -24.60 5.75 16.50
C ALA A 28 -23.88 6.26 15.26
N ASN A 29 -22.64 6.74 15.44
CA ASN A 29 -21.80 7.16 14.33
C ASN A 29 -21.86 6.03 13.30
N GLU A 30 -22.35 6.33 12.11
CA GLU A 30 -22.47 5.33 11.07
C GLU A 30 -21.11 4.64 10.91
N PRO A 31 -21.08 3.29 10.80
CA PRO A 31 -19.82 2.59 10.66
C PRO A 31 -19.06 3.11 9.45
N ARG A 32 -17.78 3.48 9.68
CA ARG A 32 -16.87 3.98 8.64
C ARG A 32 -16.81 3.00 7.46
N LEU A 33 -16.72 3.54 6.25
CA LEU A 33 -16.45 2.77 5.04
C LEU A 33 -14.97 2.40 4.97
N TYR A 34 -14.70 1.13 4.76
CA TYR A 34 -13.41 0.59 4.36
C TYR A 34 -13.54 -0.07 3.01
N ILE A 35 -12.55 0.10 2.14
CA ILE A 35 -12.46 -0.66 0.90
C ILE A 35 -11.11 -1.37 0.88
N ARG A 36 -11.17 -2.69 0.73
CA ARG A 36 -10.00 -3.57 0.71
C ARG A 36 -9.98 -4.40 -0.55
N SER A 37 -8.78 -4.70 -1.03
CA SER A 37 -8.56 -5.71 -2.06
C SER A 37 -8.22 -7.01 -1.36
N LEU A 38 -9.11 -8.00 -1.42
CA LEU A 38 -8.89 -9.35 -0.91
C LEU A 38 -8.40 -10.21 -2.06
N PHE A 39 -7.40 -11.05 -1.84
CA PHE A 39 -6.84 -11.85 -2.93
C PHE A 39 -6.38 -13.22 -2.45
N ASP A 40 -6.41 -14.17 -3.37
CA ASP A 40 -5.90 -15.54 -3.20
C ASP A 40 -5.11 -15.94 -4.45
N ILE A 41 -3.88 -16.38 -4.25
CA ILE A 41 -2.88 -16.68 -5.29
C ILE A 41 -2.45 -18.14 -5.13
N GLN A 42 -2.45 -18.89 -6.24
CA GLN A 42 -1.96 -20.27 -6.26
C GLN A 42 -1.12 -20.54 -7.49
N TYR A 43 0.01 -21.21 -7.28
CA TYR A 43 0.97 -21.65 -8.31
C TYR A 43 1.36 -20.58 -9.35
N ALA A 44 1.41 -19.32 -8.93
CA ALA A 44 1.69 -18.19 -9.82
C ALA A 44 2.37 -17.03 -9.10
N PHE A 45 2.96 -16.14 -9.87
CA PHE A 45 3.24 -14.78 -9.43
C PHE A 45 2.01 -13.91 -9.67
N CYS A 46 1.60 -13.14 -8.66
CA CYS A 46 0.61 -12.07 -8.77
C CYS A 46 1.11 -10.79 -8.12
N ASP A 47 0.89 -9.66 -8.79
CA ASP A 47 1.03 -8.30 -8.24
C ASP A 47 -0.32 -7.59 -8.30
N ILE A 48 -0.87 -7.28 -7.14
CA ILE A 48 -2.20 -6.69 -6.94
C ILE A 48 -2.08 -5.17 -6.90
N LYS A 49 -2.76 -4.49 -7.83
CA LYS A 49 -2.64 -3.05 -8.03
C LYS A 49 -3.95 -2.31 -7.88
N THR A 50 -3.84 -1.07 -7.41
CA THR A 50 -4.92 -0.08 -7.40
C THR A 50 -4.38 1.21 -7.99
N ASN A 51 -5.00 1.70 -9.08
CA ASN A 51 -4.55 2.87 -9.82
C ASN A 51 -3.05 2.83 -10.21
N GLY A 52 -2.59 1.64 -10.59
CA GLY A 52 -1.19 1.37 -10.99
C GLY A 52 -0.20 1.28 -9.84
N VAL A 53 -0.63 1.43 -8.59
CA VAL A 53 0.22 1.26 -7.39
C VAL A 53 0.10 -0.17 -6.88
N THR A 54 1.24 -0.86 -6.72
CA THR A 54 1.32 -2.17 -6.06
C THR A 54 0.87 -2.06 -4.61
N GLY A 55 -0.20 -2.77 -4.26
CA GLY A 55 -0.63 -2.94 -2.89
C GLY A 55 0.06 -4.11 -2.22
N MET A 56 0.19 -5.23 -2.93
CA MET A 56 0.93 -6.42 -2.50
C MET A 56 1.21 -7.33 -3.69
N ASP A 57 2.34 -8.03 -3.64
CA ASP A 57 2.66 -9.11 -4.54
C ASP A 57 3.20 -10.32 -3.76
N ASN A 58 3.36 -11.46 -4.43
CA ASN A 58 3.94 -12.66 -3.83
C ASN A 58 5.32 -13.01 -4.42
N ARG A 59 6.11 -12.02 -4.86
CA ARG A 59 7.40 -12.23 -5.52
C ARG A 59 8.34 -13.13 -4.74
N ASP A 60 8.46 -12.94 -3.43
CA ASP A 60 9.30 -13.79 -2.58
C ASP A 60 8.83 -15.26 -2.59
N SER A 61 7.52 -15.48 -2.49
CA SER A 61 6.90 -16.82 -2.59
C SER A 61 7.10 -17.43 -3.98
N ALA A 62 7.04 -16.62 -5.04
CA ALA A 62 7.27 -17.05 -6.41
C ALA A 62 8.75 -17.42 -6.64
N ARG A 63 9.69 -16.66 -6.05
CA ARG A 63 11.14 -16.92 -6.09
C ARG A 63 11.52 -18.28 -5.49
N GLU A 64 10.78 -18.70 -4.48
CA GLU A 64 10.93 -20.03 -3.87
C GLU A 64 10.20 -21.16 -4.62
N GLY A 65 9.59 -20.86 -5.77
CA GLY A 65 8.86 -21.83 -6.59
C GLY A 65 7.51 -22.26 -5.99
N ARG A 66 7.04 -21.56 -4.95
CA ARG A 66 5.75 -21.84 -4.28
C ARG A 66 4.61 -21.15 -5.01
N GLY A 67 4.69 -19.81 -5.13
CA GLY A 67 3.67 -19.02 -5.83
C GLY A 67 2.32 -18.98 -5.15
N PHE A 68 2.30 -18.94 -3.82
CA PHE A 68 1.09 -18.85 -3.00
C PHE A 68 1.02 -17.53 -2.24
N GLY A 69 -0.20 -17.09 -1.92
CA GLY A 69 -0.45 -15.97 -1.02
C GLY A 69 -1.93 -15.65 -0.90
N THR A 70 -2.41 -15.47 0.33
CA THR A 70 -3.79 -15.05 0.61
C THR A 70 -3.72 -13.91 1.62
N ALA A 71 -4.20 -12.72 1.27
CA ALA A 71 -4.20 -11.58 2.17
C ALA A 71 -5.21 -10.51 1.74
N SER A 72 -5.08 -9.32 2.30
CA SER A 72 -5.81 -8.14 1.83
C SER A 72 -4.98 -6.87 1.95
N THR A 73 -5.23 -5.90 1.06
CA THR A 73 -4.60 -4.58 1.10
C THR A 73 -5.63 -3.49 1.42
N ALA A 74 -5.17 -2.38 2.01
CA ALA A 74 -5.98 -1.20 2.25
C ALA A 74 -6.13 -0.35 0.97
N SER A 75 -6.71 -0.93 -0.07
CA SER A 75 -6.77 -0.34 -1.42
C SER A 75 -7.45 1.02 -1.47
N MET A 76 -8.35 1.34 -0.54
CA MET A 76 -8.96 2.67 -0.43
C MET A 76 -7.95 3.82 -0.34
N LEU A 77 -6.76 3.59 0.21
CA LEU A 77 -5.69 4.59 0.33
C LEU A 77 -5.21 5.12 -1.02
N LEU A 78 -5.40 4.31 -2.06
CA LEU A 78 -4.93 4.53 -3.41
C LEU A 78 -6.08 4.92 -4.35
N MET A 79 -7.30 5.03 -3.82
CA MET A 79 -8.51 5.35 -4.57
C MET A 79 -9.02 6.77 -4.29
N ALA A 80 -9.67 7.37 -5.27
CA ALA A 80 -10.43 8.61 -5.14
C ALA A 80 -11.93 8.35 -5.36
N ASN A 81 -12.78 9.29 -4.94
CA ASN A 81 -14.18 9.27 -5.36
C ASN A 81 -14.27 9.43 -6.89
N GLY A 82 -15.02 8.56 -7.56
CA GLY A 82 -15.09 8.48 -9.02
C GLY A 82 -14.52 7.18 -9.58
N GLU A 83 -13.91 7.25 -10.76
CA GLU A 83 -13.39 6.08 -11.47
C GLU A 83 -11.99 5.69 -10.99
N ASN A 84 -11.79 4.40 -10.72
CA ASN A 84 -10.52 3.83 -10.28
C ASN A 84 -10.24 2.55 -11.07
N GLU A 85 -8.98 2.29 -11.40
CA GLU A 85 -8.55 1.02 -11.98
C GLU A 85 -8.17 0.02 -10.88
N ILE A 86 -8.69 -1.19 -10.97
CA ILE A 86 -8.23 -2.34 -10.20
C ILE A 86 -7.61 -3.33 -11.18
N SER A 87 -6.43 -3.81 -10.83
CA SER A 87 -5.70 -4.74 -11.69
C SER A 87 -4.89 -5.76 -10.91
N LEU A 88 -4.61 -6.87 -11.56
CA LEU A 88 -3.59 -7.81 -11.15
C LEU A 88 -2.69 -8.16 -12.33
N GLU A 89 -1.40 -8.31 -12.09
CA GLU A 89 -0.42 -8.81 -13.05
C GLU A 89 -0.08 -10.24 -12.72
N PHE A 90 -0.22 -11.14 -13.69
CA PHE A 90 -0.12 -12.59 -13.51
C PHE A 90 1.07 -13.15 -14.30
N GLY A 91 1.94 -13.91 -13.63
CA GLY A 91 3.17 -14.44 -14.20
C GLY A 91 3.43 -15.91 -13.85
N ALA A 92 4.07 -16.64 -14.77
CA ALA A 92 4.46 -18.02 -14.54
C ALA A 92 5.63 -18.12 -13.56
N LEU A 93 5.63 -19.15 -12.70
CA LEU A 93 6.71 -19.38 -11.75
C LEU A 93 8.03 -19.76 -12.41
N GLY A 94 7.99 -20.29 -13.64
CA GLY A 94 9.18 -20.64 -14.40
C GLY A 94 10.13 -19.47 -14.61
N TRP A 95 9.63 -18.23 -14.62
CA TRP A 95 10.45 -17.02 -14.70
C TRP A 95 11.43 -16.86 -13.53
N PHE A 96 11.06 -17.34 -12.35
CA PHE A 96 11.88 -17.24 -11.14
C PHE A 96 12.78 -18.48 -10.93
N SER A 97 12.69 -19.47 -11.82
CA SER A 97 13.46 -20.71 -11.69
C SER A 97 14.98 -20.43 -11.67
N PRO A 98 15.73 -21.11 -10.79
CA PRO A 98 17.19 -21.06 -10.83
C PRO A 98 17.77 -21.68 -12.10
N ASP A 99 17.00 -22.50 -12.82
CA ASP A 99 17.45 -23.23 -13.98
C ASP A 99 17.57 -22.34 -15.21
N LYS A 100 18.53 -22.69 -16.07
CA LYS A 100 18.71 -22.07 -17.38
C LYS A 100 17.67 -22.63 -18.36
N LEU A 101 16.51 -21.97 -18.40
CA LEU A 101 15.38 -22.31 -19.25
C LEU A 101 15.24 -21.27 -20.39
N SER A 102 14.65 -21.66 -21.51
CA SER A 102 14.22 -20.72 -22.55
C SER A 102 13.04 -19.87 -22.05
N ASP A 103 12.87 -18.67 -22.60
CA ASP A 103 11.74 -17.80 -22.26
C ASP A 103 10.38 -18.48 -22.50
N GLU A 104 10.29 -19.33 -23.53
CA GLU A 104 9.10 -20.16 -23.79
C GLU A 104 8.78 -21.11 -22.64
N THR A 105 9.78 -21.85 -22.15
CA THR A 105 9.61 -22.77 -21.02
C THR A 105 9.32 -22.01 -19.73
N ARG A 106 9.98 -20.85 -19.51
CA ARG A 106 9.74 -20.00 -18.34
C ARG A 106 8.32 -19.47 -18.27
N ASN A 107 7.71 -19.23 -19.43
CA ASN A 107 6.36 -18.70 -19.55
C ASN A 107 5.26 -19.78 -19.50
N HIS A 108 5.62 -21.05 -19.22
CA HIS A 108 4.65 -22.12 -19.04
C HIS A 108 4.00 -22.06 -17.66
N PHE A 109 2.68 -22.03 -17.62
CA PHE A 109 1.91 -22.00 -16.37
C PHE A 109 1.59 -23.40 -15.87
N ASN A 110 1.60 -23.58 -14.55
CA ASN A 110 0.93 -24.73 -13.93
C ASN A 110 -0.57 -24.69 -14.31
N PRO A 111 -1.19 -25.78 -14.80
CA PRO A 111 -2.62 -25.81 -15.13
C PRO A 111 -3.56 -25.40 -13.99
N GLU A 112 -3.13 -25.55 -12.73
CA GLU A 112 -3.86 -25.15 -11.52
C GLU A 112 -3.57 -23.72 -11.06
N ALA A 113 -2.72 -22.98 -11.80
CA ALA A 113 -2.36 -21.61 -11.46
C ALA A 113 -3.60 -20.69 -11.49
N LYS A 114 -3.78 -19.93 -10.41
CA LYS A 114 -4.93 -19.04 -10.25
C LYS A 114 -4.59 -17.78 -9.48
N CYS A 115 -5.34 -16.72 -9.74
CA CYS A 115 -5.30 -15.49 -8.98
C CYS A 115 -6.71 -14.92 -8.90
N SER A 116 -7.22 -14.74 -7.69
CA SER A 116 -8.47 -14.05 -7.44
C SER A 116 -8.21 -12.73 -6.73
N LEU A 117 -9.00 -11.72 -7.08
CA LEU A 117 -8.94 -10.38 -6.53
C LEU A 117 -10.36 -9.85 -6.37
N GLU A 118 -10.81 -9.63 -5.15
CA GLU A 118 -12.10 -9.04 -4.84
C GLU A 118 -11.91 -7.66 -4.23
N LEU A 119 -12.54 -6.65 -4.82
CA LEU A 119 -12.67 -5.34 -4.21
C LEU A 119 -13.90 -5.34 -3.31
N THR A 120 -13.69 -5.23 -2.00
CA THR A 120 -14.76 -5.37 -1.01
C THR A 120 -14.93 -4.10 -0.20
N ALA A 121 -16.15 -3.57 -0.17
CA ALA A 121 -16.58 -2.51 0.73
C ALA A 121 -17.09 -3.08 2.05
N MET A 122 -16.65 -2.52 3.16
CA MET A 122 -17.02 -2.94 4.51
C MET A 122 -17.54 -1.74 5.29
N ARG A 123 -18.69 -1.90 5.95
CA ARG A 123 -19.29 -0.92 6.87
C ARG A 123 -19.80 -1.63 8.11
N GLY A 124 -19.02 -1.60 9.19
CA GLY A 124 -19.32 -2.35 10.40
C GLY A 124 -19.36 -3.85 10.11
N LYS A 125 -20.49 -4.51 10.37
CA LYS A 125 -20.68 -5.94 10.07
C LYS A 125 -21.12 -6.23 8.64
N ARG A 126 -21.42 -5.20 7.83
CA ARG A 126 -21.85 -5.35 6.44
C ARG A 126 -20.62 -5.39 5.54
N SER A 127 -20.60 -6.35 4.61
CA SER A 127 -19.56 -6.50 3.61
C SER A 127 -20.22 -6.72 2.25
N GLU A 128 -19.71 -6.05 1.21
CA GLU A 128 -20.20 -6.13 -0.15
C GLU A 128 -19.04 -6.17 -1.13
N VAL A 129 -19.02 -7.19 -1.99
CA VAL A 129 -18.07 -7.27 -3.10
C VAL A 129 -18.53 -6.30 -4.20
N LEU A 130 -17.73 -5.27 -4.44
CA LEU A 130 -17.98 -4.24 -5.45
C LEU A 130 -17.67 -4.76 -6.84
N THR A 131 -16.56 -5.49 -6.97
CA THR A 131 -16.14 -6.15 -8.21
C THR A 131 -15.09 -7.22 -7.91
N ALA A 132 -14.88 -8.16 -8.83
CA ALA A 132 -13.86 -9.19 -8.70
C ALA A 132 -13.08 -9.41 -10.01
N ILE A 133 -11.84 -9.87 -9.97
CA ILE A 133 -11.09 -10.39 -11.11
C ILE A 133 -10.63 -11.79 -10.74
N GLU A 134 -11.03 -12.78 -11.52
CA GLU A 134 -10.59 -14.17 -11.35
C GLU A 134 -9.80 -14.59 -12.59
N VAL A 135 -8.60 -15.10 -12.40
CA VAL A 135 -7.71 -15.57 -13.46
C VAL A 135 -7.37 -17.03 -13.24
N ALA A 136 -7.45 -17.82 -14.31
CA ALA A 136 -6.99 -19.21 -14.32
C ALA A 136 -6.42 -19.58 -15.69
N ILE A 137 -5.86 -20.78 -15.78
CA ILE A 137 -5.28 -21.31 -17.02
C ILE A 137 -6.33 -22.00 -17.87
N ASN A 138 -6.37 -21.62 -19.14
CA ASN A 138 -7.27 -22.22 -20.12
C ASN A 138 -6.72 -23.54 -20.69
N LYS A 139 -7.51 -24.22 -21.52
CA LYS A 139 -7.12 -25.49 -22.16
C LYS A 139 -5.86 -25.41 -23.03
N ASN A 140 -5.48 -24.21 -23.47
CA ASN A 140 -4.29 -23.96 -24.28
C ASN A 140 -3.07 -23.56 -23.41
N GLY A 141 -3.17 -23.68 -22.08
CA GLY A 141 -2.09 -23.32 -21.16
C GLY A 141 -1.88 -21.80 -21.00
N GLN A 142 -2.87 -20.98 -21.38
CA GLN A 142 -2.78 -19.53 -21.32
C GLN A 142 -3.67 -18.94 -20.21
N PRO A 143 -3.22 -17.91 -19.50
CA PRO A 143 -4.04 -17.26 -18.47
C PRO A 143 -5.19 -16.48 -19.12
N MET A 144 -6.39 -16.68 -18.58
CA MET A 144 -7.61 -15.99 -18.98
C MET A 144 -8.41 -15.55 -17.77
N ALA A 145 -9.20 -14.48 -17.94
CA ALA A 145 -10.18 -14.10 -16.95
C ALA A 145 -11.35 -15.11 -16.98
N ILE A 146 -11.73 -15.62 -15.82
CA ILE A 146 -12.97 -16.37 -15.62
C ILE A 146 -14.06 -15.33 -15.34
N THR A 147 -15.22 -15.49 -15.97
CA THR A 147 -16.42 -14.70 -15.63
C THR A 147 -16.93 -15.14 -14.25
N PRO A 148 -16.86 -14.28 -13.22
CA PRO A 148 -17.39 -14.60 -11.90
C PRO A 148 -18.90 -14.84 -11.97
N ALA A 149 -19.43 -15.70 -11.10
CA ALA A 149 -20.87 -15.98 -11.03
C ALA A 149 -21.72 -14.71 -10.79
N ASN A 150 -21.14 -13.70 -10.12
CA ASN A 150 -21.76 -12.43 -9.81
C ASN A 150 -21.47 -11.31 -10.83
N GLU A 151 -20.87 -11.58 -12.00
CA GLU A 151 -20.44 -10.53 -12.95
C GLU A 151 -21.58 -9.57 -13.33
N ALA A 152 -22.82 -10.09 -13.48
CA ALA A 152 -23.99 -9.27 -13.79
C ALA A 152 -24.29 -8.19 -12.72
N LYS A 153 -23.92 -8.44 -11.45
CA LYS A 153 -24.06 -7.45 -10.36
C LYS A 153 -23.01 -6.34 -10.47
N TYR A 154 -21.81 -6.67 -10.92
CA TYR A 154 -20.71 -5.70 -11.03
C TYR A 154 -20.91 -4.73 -12.19
N ALA A 155 -21.65 -5.13 -13.23
CA ALA A 155 -21.88 -4.35 -14.45
C ALA A 155 -22.48 -2.95 -14.21
N ALA A 156 -23.14 -2.72 -13.06
CA ALA A 156 -23.67 -1.41 -12.70
C ALA A 156 -22.60 -0.37 -12.34
N ILE A 157 -21.45 -0.82 -11.82
CA ILE A 157 -20.38 0.06 -11.31
C ILE A 157 -19.00 -0.27 -11.85
N SER A 158 -18.85 -1.32 -12.67
CA SER A 158 -17.56 -1.76 -13.21
C SER A 158 -17.61 -2.06 -14.69
N THR A 159 -16.48 -1.86 -15.36
CA THR A 159 -16.27 -2.28 -16.75
C THR A 159 -15.93 -3.78 -16.81
N PRO A 160 -16.06 -4.41 -18.00
CA PRO A 160 -15.52 -5.75 -18.22
C PRO A 160 -14.01 -5.83 -17.96
N VAL A 161 -13.52 -7.02 -17.62
CA VAL A 161 -12.07 -7.28 -17.51
C VAL A 161 -11.40 -7.20 -18.88
N VAL A 162 -10.34 -6.41 -18.94
CA VAL A 162 -9.45 -6.33 -20.10
C VAL A 162 -8.14 -7.04 -19.77
N ARG A 163 -7.67 -7.86 -20.72
CA ARG A 163 -6.39 -8.57 -20.64
C ARG A 163 -5.36 -7.88 -21.52
N HIS A 164 -4.19 -7.59 -20.96
CA HIS A 164 -3.03 -7.10 -21.68
C HIS A 164 -1.83 -8.01 -21.44
N VAL A 165 -1.05 -8.27 -22.48
CA VAL A 165 0.28 -8.88 -22.33
C VAL A 165 1.27 -7.73 -22.17
N ILE A 166 2.05 -7.76 -21.09
CA ILE A 166 3.03 -6.72 -20.78
C ILE A 166 4.38 -7.37 -20.49
N GLN A 167 5.43 -6.56 -20.55
CA GLN A 167 6.75 -6.94 -20.05
C GLN A 167 6.87 -6.45 -18.61
N ALA A 168 7.47 -7.28 -17.75
CA ALA A 168 7.79 -6.90 -16.39
C ALA A 168 8.76 -5.71 -16.36
N GLU A 169 8.82 -5.05 -15.21
CA GLU A 169 9.73 -3.96 -14.96
C GLU A 169 11.18 -4.40 -15.22
N LYS A 170 11.88 -3.66 -16.08
CA LYS A 170 13.30 -3.93 -16.39
C LYS A 170 14.18 -3.36 -15.29
N ILE A 171 15.17 -4.14 -14.88
CA ILE A 171 16.20 -3.71 -13.94
C ILE A 171 17.55 -3.52 -14.64
N GLU A 172 18.40 -2.68 -14.06
CA GLU A 172 19.78 -2.43 -14.48
C GLU A 172 20.70 -2.91 -13.36
N ALA A 173 21.66 -3.79 -13.66
CA ALA A 173 22.60 -4.29 -12.64
C ALA A 173 23.62 -3.21 -12.24
N GLY A 174 24.16 -3.29 -11.03
CA GLY A 174 25.24 -2.41 -10.55
C GLY A 174 24.78 -1.16 -9.80
N HIS A 175 23.48 -0.99 -9.57
CA HIS A 175 22.90 0.13 -8.82
C HIS A 175 22.62 -0.20 -7.34
N ILE A 176 22.98 -1.41 -6.90
CA ILE A 176 23.05 -1.85 -5.50
C ILE A 176 24.31 -2.70 -5.29
N GLU A 177 24.69 -2.91 -4.02
CA GLU A 177 25.83 -3.78 -3.71
C GLU A 177 25.57 -5.21 -4.20
N LYS A 178 26.61 -5.83 -4.77
CA LYS A 178 26.53 -7.16 -5.38
C LYS A 178 25.91 -8.24 -4.48
N LYS A 179 26.15 -8.17 -3.17
CA LYS A 179 25.60 -9.14 -2.20
C LYS A 179 24.07 -9.05 -2.02
N TYR A 180 23.47 -7.92 -2.38
CA TYR A 180 22.03 -7.70 -2.31
C TYR A 180 21.34 -7.77 -3.69
N PHE A 181 22.09 -8.06 -4.75
CA PHE A 181 21.55 -8.18 -6.09
C PHE A 181 21.21 -9.62 -6.43
N ASP A 182 19.91 -9.91 -6.63
CA ASP A 182 19.44 -11.15 -7.20
C ASP A 182 18.77 -10.92 -8.57
N PRO A 183 19.40 -11.32 -9.68
CA PRO A 183 18.80 -11.18 -11.01
C PRO A 183 17.53 -12.05 -11.21
N LYS A 184 17.24 -12.99 -10.30
CA LYS A 184 16.01 -13.78 -10.31
C LYS A 184 14.84 -13.08 -9.65
N GLU A 185 15.10 -12.06 -8.84
CA GLU A 185 14.03 -11.29 -8.20
C GLU A 185 13.21 -10.52 -9.23
N TYR A 186 13.89 -9.97 -10.24
CA TYR A 186 13.27 -9.34 -11.41
C TYR A 186 13.82 -9.97 -12.70
N PRO A 187 13.28 -11.14 -13.12
CA PRO A 187 13.81 -11.88 -14.25
C PRO A 187 13.75 -11.06 -15.55
N PRO A 188 14.82 -11.06 -16.36
CA PRO A 188 14.82 -10.35 -17.64
C PRO A 188 13.77 -10.96 -18.58
N ASN A 189 13.14 -10.10 -19.40
CA ASN A 189 12.12 -10.47 -20.39
C ASN A 189 10.86 -11.15 -19.82
N MET A 190 10.67 -11.09 -18.50
CA MET A 190 9.51 -11.70 -17.87
C MET A 190 8.23 -11.17 -18.49
N THR A 191 7.44 -12.08 -19.06
CA THR A 191 6.13 -11.77 -19.62
C THR A 191 5.09 -11.88 -18.53
N LEU A 192 4.28 -10.83 -18.39
CA LEU A 192 3.17 -10.76 -17.46
C LEU A 192 1.86 -10.57 -18.22
N TYR A 193 0.78 -11.05 -17.63
CA TYR A 193 -0.58 -10.86 -18.13
C TYR A 193 -1.32 -9.98 -17.14
N ARG A 194 -1.58 -8.74 -17.52
CA ARG A 194 -2.34 -7.81 -16.71
C ARG A 194 -3.82 -7.97 -17.00
N PHE A 195 -4.60 -8.17 -15.95
CA PHE A 195 -6.05 -8.17 -15.99
C PHE A 195 -6.53 -6.95 -15.22
N SER A 196 -7.28 -6.06 -15.88
CA SER A 196 -7.74 -4.82 -15.27
C SER A 196 -9.20 -4.54 -15.61
N ARG A 197 -9.85 -3.76 -14.74
CA ARG A 197 -11.15 -3.14 -15.00
C ARG A 197 -11.27 -1.84 -14.21
N ASN A 198 -12.11 -0.93 -14.69
CA ASN A 198 -12.42 0.28 -13.96
C ASN A 198 -13.66 0.07 -13.11
N VAL A 199 -13.68 0.69 -11.93
CA VAL A 199 -14.78 0.66 -10.97
C VAL A 199 -15.08 2.06 -10.46
N LYS A 200 -16.36 2.40 -10.37
CA LYS A 200 -16.82 3.67 -9.83
C LYS A 200 -17.06 3.55 -8.32
N ILE A 201 -16.33 4.35 -7.55
CA ILE A 201 -16.34 4.36 -6.09
C ILE A 201 -16.91 5.68 -5.57
N SER A 202 -17.60 5.62 -4.43
CA SER A 202 -18.10 6.81 -3.72
C SER A 202 -18.03 6.61 -2.21
N GLY A 203 -17.99 7.72 -1.46
CA GLY A 203 -17.98 7.73 0.00
C GLY A 203 -16.59 7.53 0.63
N LEU A 204 -15.52 7.68 -0.16
CA LEU A 204 -14.16 7.76 0.35
C LEU A 204 -13.90 9.13 1.00
N PRO A 205 -12.99 9.22 1.99
CA PRO A 205 -12.51 10.50 2.48
C PRO A 205 -11.75 11.23 1.37
N ASP A 206 -11.71 12.56 1.44
CA ASP A 206 -10.88 13.37 0.54
C ASP A 206 -9.41 13.23 0.94
N TRP A 207 -8.63 12.46 0.18
CA TRP A 207 -7.20 12.33 0.46
C TRP A 207 -6.44 13.58 0.03
N GLU A 208 -5.40 13.94 0.76
CA GLU A 208 -4.60 15.14 0.42
C GLU A 208 -3.93 15.00 -0.95
N TRP A 209 -3.51 13.79 -1.33
CA TRP A 209 -2.89 13.53 -2.63
C TRP A 209 -3.83 13.81 -3.81
N GLU A 210 -5.15 13.80 -3.62
CA GLU A 210 -6.12 14.10 -4.69
C GLU A 210 -6.00 15.54 -5.21
N LYS A 211 -5.52 16.45 -4.34
CA LYS A 211 -5.30 17.87 -4.65
C LYS A 211 -3.92 18.14 -5.24
N ALA A 212 -3.09 17.10 -5.41
CA ALA A 212 -1.73 17.26 -5.87
C ALA A 212 -1.66 17.73 -7.33
N THR A 213 -0.69 18.58 -7.62
CA THR A 213 -0.30 18.92 -8.99
C THR A 213 0.33 17.68 -9.63
N PRO A 214 -0.11 17.26 -10.83
CA PRO A 214 0.51 16.14 -11.53
C PRO A 214 2.00 16.37 -11.76
N TYR A 215 2.80 15.37 -11.38
CA TYR A 215 4.23 15.33 -11.62
C TYR A 215 4.53 14.87 -13.05
N THR A 216 5.42 15.59 -13.72
CA THR A 216 5.82 15.31 -15.11
C THR A 216 7.33 15.19 -15.26
N ASP A 217 8.07 15.15 -14.16
CA ASP A 217 9.53 15.00 -14.11
C ASP A 217 10.31 16.14 -14.79
N THR A 218 9.88 17.39 -14.61
CA THR A 218 10.71 18.54 -15.04
C THR A 218 11.99 18.62 -14.19
N PRO A 219 13.08 19.24 -14.66
CA PRO A 219 14.31 19.39 -13.88
C PRO A 219 14.08 20.01 -12.48
N GLU A 220 13.20 21.00 -12.39
CA GLU A 220 12.84 21.67 -11.14
C GLU A 220 12.08 20.72 -10.21
N GLN A 221 11.09 19.99 -10.74
CA GLN A 221 10.33 19.00 -9.98
C GLN A 221 11.23 17.86 -9.49
N ARG A 222 12.16 17.39 -10.33
CA ARG A 222 13.18 16.38 -9.97
C ARG A 222 14.06 16.86 -8.83
N GLN A 223 14.60 18.08 -8.93
CA GLN A 223 15.45 18.64 -7.89
C GLN A 223 14.69 18.78 -6.55
N GLN A 224 13.45 19.26 -6.59
CA GLN A 224 12.60 19.38 -5.40
C GLN A 224 12.26 18.02 -4.78
N LEU A 225 11.98 16.99 -5.60
CA LEU A 225 11.75 15.63 -5.12
C LEU A 225 13.00 15.07 -4.44
N GLN A 226 14.18 15.24 -5.06
CA GLN A 226 15.46 14.85 -4.46
C GLN A 226 15.71 15.54 -3.12
N GLN A 227 15.41 16.84 -3.02
CA GLN A 227 15.51 17.57 -1.75
C GLN A 227 14.57 17.02 -0.68
N ALA A 228 13.35 16.61 -1.04
CA ALA A 228 12.43 15.96 -0.10
C ALA A 228 12.99 14.62 0.41
N TYR A 229 13.59 13.81 -0.46
CA TYR A 229 14.31 12.59 -0.06
C TYR A 229 15.49 12.89 0.87
N VAL A 230 16.29 13.92 0.59
CA VAL A 230 17.40 14.35 1.46
C VAL A 230 16.89 14.76 2.84
N ALA A 231 15.76 15.49 2.92
CA ALA A 231 15.17 15.89 4.19
C ALA A 231 14.74 14.69 5.05
N VAL A 232 14.19 13.64 4.43
CA VAL A 232 13.86 12.39 5.13
C VAL A 232 15.14 11.66 5.55
N TRP A 233 16.10 11.53 4.65
CA TRP A 233 17.40 10.91 4.92
C TRP A 233 18.11 11.57 6.11
N GLN A 234 18.11 12.90 6.18
CA GLN A 234 18.72 13.67 7.27
C GLN A 234 17.99 13.45 8.60
N ALA A 235 16.66 13.37 8.59
CA ALA A 235 15.89 13.09 9.80
C ALA A 235 16.22 11.70 10.37
N TYR A 236 16.39 10.70 9.50
CA TYR A 236 16.84 9.35 9.86
C TYR A 236 18.28 9.37 10.39
N GLN A 237 19.20 10.06 9.71
CA GLN A 237 20.59 10.18 10.14
C GLN A 237 20.72 10.85 11.51
N ALA A 238 19.88 11.84 11.79
CA ALA A 238 19.79 12.52 13.08
C ALA A 238 19.03 11.71 14.14
N LYS A 239 18.46 10.55 13.78
CA LYS A 239 17.60 9.71 14.63
C LYS A 239 16.43 10.48 15.25
N ASN A 240 15.95 11.51 14.55
CA ASN A 240 14.93 12.42 15.09
C ASN A 240 13.53 11.89 14.76
N LEU A 241 13.03 10.98 15.61
CA LEU A 241 11.72 10.34 15.43
C LEU A 241 10.57 11.36 15.35
N GLN A 242 10.66 12.47 16.08
CA GLN A 242 9.63 13.53 16.02
C GLN A 242 9.57 14.15 14.61
N VAL A 243 10.73 14.52 14.04
CA VAL A 243 10.78 15.07 12.68
C VAL A 243 10.32 14.05 11.64
N ILE A 244 10.74 12.78 11.78
CA ILE A 244 10.30 11.71 10.87
C ILE A 244 8.77 11.57 10.90
N ARG A 245 8.18 11.57 12.10
CA ARG A 245 6.74 11.50 12.27
C ARG A 245 6.03 12.71 11.69
N ASP A 246 6.53 13.93 11.93
CA ASP A 246 5.95 15.16 11.41
C ASP A 246 5.97 15.19 9.87
N GLN A 247 7.05 14.70 9.26
CA GLN A 247 7.14 14.53 7.80
C GLN A 247 6.13 13.50 7.24
N ARG A 248 5.66 12.56 8.08
CA ARG A 248 4.70 11.49 7.74
C ARG A 248 3.27 11.79 8.15
N LYS A 249 2.98 12.94 8.73
CA LYS A 249 1.67 13.26 9.32
C LYS A 249 0.49 13.04 8.37
N ILE A 250 0.64 13.35 7.08
CA ILE A 250 -0.41 13.13 6.08
C ILE A 250 -0.61 11.62 5.84
N ALA A 251 0.46 10.87 5.61
CA ALA A 251 0.42 9.42 5.46
C ALA A 251 -0.16 8.72 6.71
N LEU A 252 0.28 9.10 7.92
CA LEU A 252 -0.20 8.52 9.17
C LEU A 252 -1.70 8.74 9.37
N LYS A 253 -2.23 9.93 9.02
CA LYS A 253 -3.67 10.20 9.03
C LYS A 253 -4.42 9.31 8.05
N ALA A 254 -3.88 9.10 6.86
CA ALA A 254 -4.50 8.26 5.85
C ALA A 254 -4.57 6.80 6.32
N TRP A 255 -3.45 6.27 6.82
CA TRP A 255 -3.39 4.93 7.42
C TRP A 255 -4.31 4.78 8.63
N ALA A 256 -4.32 5.74 9.56
CA ALA A 256 -5.21 5.74 10.72
C ALA A 256 -6.69 5.70 10.33
N TRP A 257 -7.05 6.37 9.23
CA TRP A 257 -8.39 6.27 8.69
C TRP A 257 -8.69 4.86 8.19
N ALA A 258 -7.78 4.29 7.39
CA ALA A 258 -7.96 3.03 6.68
C ALA A 258 -7.83 1.77 7.55
N THR A 259 -7.14 1.84 8.69
CA THR A 259 -7.01 0.74 9.65
C THR A 259 -7.92 0.88 10.86
N GLY A 260 -8.34 2.11 11.19
CA GLY A 260 -9.04 2.41 12.44
C GLY A 260 -8.13 2.51 13.66
N GLU A 261 -6.81 2.47 13.46
CA GLU A 261 -5.80 2.65 14.50
C GLU A 261 -5.47 4.13 14.72
N SER A 262 -4.67 4.42 15.74
CA SER A 262 -4.15 5.77 15.98
C SER A 262 -2.89 6.04 15.15
N GLU A 263 -2.64 7.31 14.82
CA GLU A 263 -1.38 7.73 14.17
C GLU A 263 -0.14 7.30 14.98
N GLU A 264 -0.25 7.25 16.31
CA GLU A 264 0.82 6.77 17.19
C GLU A 264 1.11 5.29 16.97
N SER A 265 0.08 4.45 17.02
CA SER A 265 0.22 2.99 16.89
C SER A 265 0.88 2.65 15.57
N ILE A 266 0.36 3.21 14.47
CA ILE A 266 0.89 2.99 13.13
C ILE A 266 2.36 3.43 13.04
N PHE A 267 2.73 4.54 13.68
CA PHE A 267 4.12 5.00 13.64
C PHE A 267 5.04 4.13 14.49
N ALA A 268 4.60 3.71 15.67
CA ALA A 268 5.37 2.88 16.60
C ALA A 268 5.61 1.46 16.07
N ASP A 269 4.68 0.91 15.29
CA ASP A 269 4.78 -0.42 14.68
C ASP A 269 5.74 -0.46 13.47
N GLN A 270 6.19 0.69 12.97
CA GLN A 270 7.13 0.71 11.86
C GLN A 270 8.54 0.28 12.30
N PRO A 271 9.25 -0.56 11.52
CA PRO A 271 10.60 -1.03 11.87
C PRO A 271 11.58 0.10 12.19
N ILE A 272 11.39 1.28 11.59
CA ILE A 272 12.26 2.42 11.83
C ILE A 272 12.32 2.85 13.30
N TYR A 273 11.23 2.68 14.05
CA TYR A 273 11.16 3.05 15.46
C TYR A 273 12.27 2.36 16.27
N ASN A 274 12.57 1.11 15.93
CA ASN A 274 13.63 0.33 16.55
C ASN A 274 14.96 0.48 15.81
N ASN A 275 14.95 0.43 14.48
CA ASN A 275 16.19 0.33 13.68
C ASN A 275 17.13 1.53 13.83
N VAL A 276 16.63 2.76 14.05
CA VAL A 276 17.53 3.92 14.26
C VAL A 276 18.38 3.78 15.54
N ASN A 277 17.92 2.99 16.49
CA ASN A 277 18.59 2.74 17.77
C ASN A 277 19.43 1.46 17.76
N ALA A 278 19.32 0.64 16.72
CA ALA A 278 20.09 -0.58 16.57
C ALA A 278 21.60 -0.31 16.44
N LYS A 279 22.38 -1.35 16.77
CA LYS A 279 23.84 -1.31 16.73
C LYS A 279 24.34 -0.96 15.32
N ASN A 280 25.36 -0.10 15.26
CA ASN A 280 25.99 0.35 14.01
C ASN A 280 25.02 0.94 12.98
N PHE A 281 23.87 1.48 13.41
CA PHE A 281 22.97 2.18 12.53
C PHE A 281 23.70 3.29 11.76
N ARG A 282 23.60 3.26 10.43
CA ARG A 282 24.17 4.28 9.55
C ARG A 282 23.36 4.39 8.26
N MET A 283 23.12 5.61 7.82
CA MET A 283 22.48 5.82 6.52
C MET A 283 23.41 5.41 5.38
N LYS A 284 22.83 4.87 4.31
CA LYS A 284 23.54 4.65 3.04
C LYS A 284 23.61 6.00 2.31
N PRO A 285 24.79 6.43 1.83
CA PRO A 285 24.90 7.61 0.98
C PRO A 285 24.00 7.50 -0.25
N ILE A 286 23.36 8.62 -0.60
CA ILE A 286 22.51 8.69 -1.79
C ILE A 286 23.40 8.94 -3.00
N ASP A 287 23.25 8.08 -3.99
CA ASP A 287 23.79 8.29 -5.33
C ASP A 287 22.59 8.26 -6.28
N TRP A 288 22.29 9.43 -6.85
CA TRP A 288 21.07 9.68 -7.61
C TRP A 288 21.02 8.89 -8.92
N ASP A 289 22.18 8.50 -9.47
CA ASP A 289 22.24 7.74 -10.72
C ASP A 289 21.72 6.32 -10.53
N ASN A 290 21.59 5.84 -9.29
CA ASN A 290 21.01 4.55 -8.95
C ASN A 290 19.48 4.53 -8.98
N TYR A 291 18.82 5.67 -9.11
CA TYR A 291 17.37 5.76 -8.95
C TYR A 291 16.68 6.31 -10.20
N ARG A 292 15.47 5.83 -10.44
CA ARG A 292 14.55 6.35 -11.46
C ARG A 292 13.21 6.71 -10.83
N VAL A 293 12.39 7.43 -11.57
CA VAL A 293 11.04 7.82 -11.13
C VAL A 293 10.06 6.70 -11.40
N GLN A 294 9.20 6.46 -10.42
CA GLN A 294 7.93 5.79 -10.64
C GLN A 294 6.80 6.79 -10.42
N ILE A 295 6.06 7.08 -11.49
CA ILE A 295 4.90 7.97 -11.52
C ILE A 295 3.65 7.10 -11.45
N MET A 296 2.78 7.36 -10.48
CA MET A 296 1.60 6.57 -10.18
C MET A 296 0.38 7.47 -10.01
N ASN A 297 -0.81 6.86 -10.03
CA ASN A 297 -2.08 7.54 -9.74
C ASN A 297 -2.24 8.86 -10.53
N GLN A 298 -2.08 8.77 -11.86
CA GLN A 298 -2.18 9.89 -12.80
C GLN A 298 -1.20 11.05 -12.51
N GLY A 299 -0.03 10.75 -11.95
CA GLY A 299 0.99 11.75 -11.62
C GLY A 299 0.82 12.40 -10.27
N LYS A 300 -0.19 12.01 -9.48
CA LYS A 300 -0.41 12.56 -8.14
C LYS A 300 0.42 11.85 -7.07
N MET A 301 0.89 10.63 -7.33
CA MET A 301 1.76 9.87 -6.44
C MET A 301 3.07 9.53 -7.14
N ILE A 302 4.19 9.73 -6.46
CA ILE A 302 5.52 9.60 -7.04
C ILE A 302 6.48 9.02 -6.01
N ARG A 303 7.36 8.12 -6.44
CA ARG A 303 8.52 7.70 -5.65
C ARG A 303 9.75 7.51 -6.53
N LEU A 304 10.93 7.53 -5.91
CA LEU A 304 12.18 7.12 -6.52
C LEU A 304 12.44 5.66 -6.15
N VAL A 305 12.66 4.83 -7.17
CA VAL A 305 12.95 3.40 -7.05
C VAL A 305 14.35 3.11 -7.56
N ASN A 306 15.05 2.17 -6.93
CA ASN A 306 16.38 1.78 -7.38
C ASN A 306 16.28 1.00 -8.71
N LYS A 307 17.24 1.23 -9.61
CA LYS A 307 17.25 0.62 -10.93
C LYS A 307 17.56 -0.88 -10.90
N SER A 308 18.29 -1.38 -9.89
CA SER A 308 18.57 -2.82 -9.70
C SER A 308 17.50 -3.53 -8.89
N ASP A 309 16.88 -2.84 -7.94
CA ASP A 309 15.80 -3.35 -7.09
C ASP A 309 14.71 -2.27 -6.90
N PRO A 310 13.63 -2.33 -7.68
CA PRO A 310 12.52 -1.37 -7.58
C PRO A 310 11.84 -1.28 -6.21
N GLY A 311 12.01 -2.26 -5.32
CA GLY A 311 11.54 -2.19 -3.92
C GLY A 311 12.31 -1.19 -3.06
N SER A 312 13.53 -0.85 -3.48
CA SER A 312 14.46 -0.02 -2.74
C SER A 312 14.39 1.47 -3.09
N SER A 313 14.62 2.33 -2.11
CA SER A 313 14.56 3.79 -2.25
C SER A 313 15.84 4.51 -1.82
N PRO A 314 16.00 5.81 -2.15
CA PRO A 314 17.09 6.65 -1.64
C PRO A 314 17.22 6.68 -0.12
N VAL A 315 16.14 6.47 0.63
CA VAL A 315 16.17 6.40 2.09
C VAL A 315 16.49 4.97 2.52
N SER A 316 17.76 4.62 2.43
CA SER A 316 18.28 3.31 2.79
C SER A 316 19.34 3.41 3.89
N TYR A 317 19.46 2.38 4.72
CA TYR A 317 20.37 2.35 5.86
C TYR A 317 20.85 0.94 6.17
N TYR A 318 21.90 0.86 6.98
CA TYR A 318 22.40 -0.39 7.54
C TYR A 318 22.25 -0.37 9.04
N TYR A 319 22.03 -1.54 9.63
CA TYR A 319 22.16 -1.79 11.05
C TYR A 319 22.70 -3.21 11.26
N VAL A 320 23.16 -3.51 12.47
CA VAL A 320 23.51 -4.87 12.87
C VAL A 320 22.33 -5.44 13.63
N ASP A 321 21.80 -6.57 13.15
CA ASP A 321 20.76 -7.31 13.84
C ASP A 321 21.34 -7.92 15.14
N GLU A 322 20.56 -7.87 16.22
CA GLU A 322 21.02 -8.31 17.54
C GLU A 322 20.97 -9.83 17.71
N GLU A 323 20.14 -10.53 16.93
CA GLU A 323 19.96 -11.98 17.06
C GLU A 323 21.12 -12.75 16.43
N ASP A 324 21.58 -12.35 15.24
CA ASP A 324 22.63 -13.06 14.48
C ASP A 324 23.93 -12.25 14.32
N GLY A 325 23.92 -10.95 14.63
CA GLY A 325 25.07 -10.07 14.46
C GLY A 325 25.36 -9.68 13.01
N GLU A 326 24.46 -9.97 12.06
CA GLU A 326 24.62 -9.69 10.65
C GLU A 326 24.32 -8.22 10.32
N THR A 327 25.00 -7.70 9.29
CA THR A 327 24.70 -6.36 8.77
C THR A 327 23.53 -6.41 7.80
N VAL A 328 22.38 -5.94 8.26
CA VAL A 328 21.16 -5.84 7.47
C VAL A 328 21.16 -4.53 6.67
N TRP A 329 20.75 -4.61 5.41
CA TRP A 329 20.37 -3.45 4.61
C TRP A 329 18.84 -3.32 4.65
N ALA A 330 18.35 -2.15 5.04
CA ALA A 330 16.94 -1.83 5.05
C ALA A 330 16.67 -0.52 4.31
N THR A 331 15.43 -0.36 3.87
CA THR A 331 14.98 0.79 3.10
C THR A 331 13.58 1.20 3.55
N THR A 332 13.26 2.48 3.40
CA THR A 332 11.88 2.96 3.48
C THR A 332 11.52 3.56 2.13
N ALA A 333 10.37 3.22 1.57
CA ALA A 333 9.96 3.62 0.23
C ALA A 333 8.77 4.61 0.29
N PRO A 334 8.99 5.86 0.76
CA PRO A 334 7.91 6.83 0.89
C PRO A 334 7.30 7.17 -0.47
N ILE A 335 5.98 7.31 -0.51
CA ILE A 335 5.24 7.84 -1.66
C ILE A 335 4.97 9.33 -1.41
N PHE A 336 5.38 10.16 -2.36
CA PHE A 336 5.22 11.61 -2.30
C PHE A 336 4.12 12.11 -3.24
N SER A 337 3.56 13.26 -2.90
CA SER A 337 2.71 14.07 -3.78
C SER A 337 3.20 15.52 -3.79
N LEU A 338 3.08 16.20 -4.94
CA LEU A 338 3.36 17.63 -5.07
C LEU A 338 2.13 18.46 -4.67
N ILE A 339 2.08 18.90 -3.41
CA ILE A 339 0.96 19.64 -2.84
C ILE A 339 1.42 21.05 -2.48
N ASN A 340 0.73 22.08 -2.99
CA ASN A 340 1.08 23.48 -2.74
C ASN A 340 2.55 23.81 -3.04
N GLY A 341 3.10 23.23 -4.12
CA GLY A 341 4.49 23.44 -4.54
C GLY A 341 5.54 22.73 -3.68
N ARG A 342 5.16 21.78 -2.82
CA ARG A 342 6.08 20.99 -1.99
C ARG A 342 5.78 19.50 -2.08
N PHE A 343 6.82 18.67 -2.04
CA PHE A 343 6.66 17.22 -1.92
C PHE A 343 6.38 16.83 -0.47
N VAL A 344 5.29 16.10 -0.24
CA VAL A 344 4.88 15.59 1.07
C VAL A 344 4.61 14.10 1.01
N GLN A 345 4.92 13.36 2.09
CA GLN A 345 4.66 11.93 2.18
C GLN A 345 3.16 11.69 2.38
N VAL A 346 2.55 10.91 1.48
CA VAL A 346 1.09 10.71 1.46
C VAL A 346 0.64 9.30 1.78
N ILE A 347 1.51 8.29 1.62
CA ILE A 347 1.27 6.87 1.93
C ILE A 347 2.54 6.21 2.47
#